data_AF-A0A0T9TNF9-F1
#
_entry.id   AF-A0A0T9TNF9-F1
#
_cell.length_a   1.000
_cell.length_b   1.000
_cell.length_c   1.000
_cell.angle_alpha   90.00
_cell.angle_beta   90.00
_cell.angle_gamma   90.00
#
_symmetry.space_group_name_H-M   'P 1'
#
loop_
_entity.id
_entity.type
_entity.pdbx_description
1 polymer ?
#
loop_
_entity_poly.entity_id
_entity_poly.type
_entity_poly.pdbx_seq_one_letter_code
_entity_poly.pdbx_strand_id
1 'polypeptide(L)'
;MKELLITQPDFMETFSCAGTSCREHCCKGQNVTLDRNRYQKYIKSPYADIKRIALTQITVTQSSLASWANIIPDNQGNCPFLDEQQLCQIHKHAGANALSDSCATYPRVEHFYKNQKIKSMSLSCPEVTRQVLFSTDALTLRFSTITQYDYYKAPDIVIDERLANRACAAIAVASYRDSIEENLWAINRFLRNYQTCHDVNRSKIIEIDNLRIGLISGIVSGKVAHKLMTVDCNPVIHDELLTCLRDYIAQLPNIRGGKTLTDYATPLLACMAHEQIGQRYDKQILNNVWQQSALPFFMEHTSVLRNYFLFRIHHDQLAMGAGLSAIKTFNLQMIDFFYLKRLIAAYANEHGQLTEDDVIGIVYSYHACRESTDSLSQQFMQRLSTYAMRDDFSPLSLLV
;
A
#
# COMPACT_ATOMS: atom_id res chain seq x y z
N MET A 1 -24.94 -22.94 -12.39
CA MET A 1 -24.51 -21.82 -11.54
C MET A 1 -23.45 -22.34 -10.57
N LYS A 2 -22.34 -21.64 -10.44
CA LYS A 2 -21.27 -21.91 -9.47
C LYS A 2 -21.37 -20.90 -8.33
N GLU A 3 -21.12 -21.35 -7.11
CA GLU A 3 -21.00 -20.49 -5.93
C GLU A 3 -19.57 -19.96 -5.82
N LEU A 4 -19.45 -18.67 -5.53
CA LEU A 4 -18.19 -17.98 -5.34
C LEU A 4 -18.17 -17.27 -4.00
N LEU A 5 -17.08 -17.43 -3.25
CA LEU A 5 -16.85 -16.71 -2.00
C LEU A 5 -16.23 -15.34 -2.28
N ILE A 6 -16.83 -14.29 -1.74
CA ILE A 6 -16.29 -12.93 -1.72
C ILE A 6 -15.78 -12.65 -0.32
N THR A 7 -14.53 -12.20 -0.21
CA THR A 7 -13.93 -11.72 1.04
C THR A 7 -13.57 -10.25 0.87
N GLN A 8 -13.94 -9.39 1.82
CA GLN A 8 -13.56 -7.98 1.80
C GLN A 8 -13.46 -7.43 3.24
N PRO A 9 -12.62 -6.41 3.48
CA PRO A 9 -12.68 -5.63 4.71
C PRO A 9 -14.05 -4.96 4.90
N ASP A 10 -14.52 -4.88 6.14
CA ASP A 10 -15.84 -4.33 6.48
C ASP A 10 -16.02 -2.89 6.02
N PHE A 11 -15.00 -2.04 6.22
CA PHE A 11 -15.04 -0.63 5.84
C PHE A 11 -15.33 -0.39 4.35
N MET A 12 -15.13 -1.39 3.48
CA MET A 12 -15.46 -1.26 2.06
C MET A 12 -16.97 -1.09 1.80
N GLU A 13 -17.84 -1.52 2.71
CA GLU A 13 -19.30 -1.31 2.60
C GLU A 13 -19.68 0.15 2.84
N THR A 14 -18.96 0.82 3.74
CA THR A 14 -19.21 2.22 4.10
C THR A 14 -18.30 3.20 3.37
N PHE A 15 -17.33 2.70 2.59
CA PHE A 15 -16.43 3.54 1.82
C PHE A 15 -17.19 4.44 0.83
N SER A 16 -16.97 5.74 0.98
CA SER A 16 -17.39 6.76 0.03
C SER A 16 -16.23 7.71 -0.24
N CYS A 17 -16.17 8.24 -1.46
CA CYS A 17 -15.22 9.28 -1.80
C CYS A 17 -15.47 10.52 -0.92
N ALA A 18 -14.41 11.08 -0.34
CA ALA A 18 -14.48 12.30 0.47
C ALA A 18 -14.87 13.56 -0.36
N GLY A 19 -14.90 13.45 -1.69
CA GLY A 19 -15.34 14.53 -2.58
C GLY A 19 -14.48 15.78 -2.38
N THR A 20 -15.13 16.92 -2.11
CA THR A 20 -14.46 18.21 -1.88
C THR A 20 -13.61 18.24 -0.62
N SER A 21 -13.86 17.35 0.34
CA SER A 21 -13.05 17.22 1.56
C SER A 21 -11.80 16.37 1.33
N CYS A 22 -11.64 15.77 0.14
CA CYS A 22 -10.46 15.00 -0.19
C CYS A 22 -9.25 15.93 -0.37
N ARG A 23 -8.16 15.65 0.36
CA ARG A 23 -6.92 16.43 0.30
C ARG A 23 -6.24 16.44 -1.08
N GLU A 24 -6.53 15.45 -1.92
CA GLU A 24 -5.99 15.35 -3.27
C GLU A 24 -6.97 14.67 -4.24
N HIS A 25 -7.06 15.15 -5.47
CA HIS A 25 -7.90 14.54 -6.50
C HIS A 25 -7.22 13.30 -7.11
N CYS A 26 -8.02 12.30 -7.49
CA CYS A 26 -7.49 11.01 -7.95
C CYS A 26 -6.87 11.04 -9.37
N CYS A 27 -7.19 12.08 -10.16
CA CYS A 27 -6.89 12.14 -11.60
C CYS A 27 -5.52 12.71 -12.00
N LYS A 28 -4.60 12.95 -11.06
CA LYS A 28 -3.31 13.59 -11.36
C LYS A 28 -2.28 12.59 -11.92
N GLY A 29 -1.68 12.91 -13.06
CA GLY A 29 -0.63 12.10 -13.68
C GLY A 29 -1.11 10.72 -14.16
N GLN A 30 -2.42 10.55 -14.38
CA GLN A 30 -3.03 9.29 -14.79
C GLN A 30 -3.36 9.30 -16.28
N ASN A 31 -2.90 8.26 -17.00
CA ASN A 31 -3.32 8.02 -18.37
C ASN A 31 -4.66 7.30 -18.38
N VAL A 32 -5.75 8.03 -18.67
CA VAL A 32 -7.10 7.46 -18.66
C VAL A 32 -7.47 6.98 -20.06
N THR A 33 -7.48 5.66 -20.23
CA THR A 33 -7.98 4.99 -21.43
C THR A 33 -9.49 4.80 -21.37
N LEU A 34 -10.14 5.00 -22.51
CA LEU A 34 -11.57 4.84 -22.73
C LEU A 34 -11.81 3.71 -23.73
N ASP A 35 -12.80 2.88 -23.42
CA ASP A 35 -13.38 1.99 -24.42
C ASP A 35 -14.25 2.76 -25.42
N ARG A 36 -14.65 2.07 -26.48
CA ARG A 36 -15.45 2.66 -27.56
C ARG A 36 -16.79 3.21 -27.07
N ASN A 37 -17.44 2.54 -26.12
CA ASN A 37 -18.76 2.92 -25.64
C ASN A 37 -18.70 4.17 -24.74
N ARG A 38 -17.75 4.24 -23.80
CA ARG A 38 -17.52 5.42 -22.95
C ARG A 38 -17.10 6.61 -23.80
N TYR A 39 -16.19 6.42 -24.76
CA TYR A 39 -15.84 7.46 -25.73
C TYR A 39 -17.08 8.02 -26.44
N GLN A 40 -17.92 7.14 -27.02
CA GLN A 40 -19.15 7.56 -27.71
C GLN A 40 -20.13 8.30 -26.79
N LYS A 41 -20.29 7.86 -25.54
CA LYS A 41 -21.11 8.54 -24.55
C LYS A 41 -20.59 9.95 -24.26
N TYR A 42 -19.28 10.15 -24.20
CA TYR A 42 -18.71 11.47 -23.90
C TYR A 42 -18.90 12.45 -25.06
N ILE A 43 -18.61 12.05 -26.30
CA ILE A 43 -18.79 12.94 -27.48
C ILE A 43 -20.27 13.22 -27.82
N LYS A 44 -21.19 12.36 -27.36
CA LYS A 44 -22.65 12.52 -27.50
C LYS A 44 -23.31 12.97 -26.19
N SER A 45 -22.51 13.41 -25.21
CA SER A 45 -23.04 13.76 -23.89
C SER A 45 -24.08 14.88 -23.99
N PRO A 46 -25.20 14.79 -23.25
CA PRO A 46 -26.15 15.90 -23.15
C PRO A 46 -25.58 17.07 -22.33
N TYR A 47 -24.50 16.83 -21.56
CA TYR A 47 -23.82 17.84 -20.77
C TYR A 47 -22.80 18.58 -21.64
N ALA A 48 -23.02 19.88 -21.84
CA ALA A 48 -22.26 20.71 -22.75
C ALA A 48 -20.75 20.68 -22.48
N ASP A 49 -20.33 20.78 -21.21
CA ASP A 49 -18.91 20.75 -20.84
C ASP A 49 -18.24 19.41 -21.11
N ILE A 50 -18.90 18.31 -20.74
CA ILE A 50 -18.38 16.96 -21.03
C ILE A 50 -18.19 16.79 -22.54
N LYS A 51 -19.21 17.18 -23.33
CA LYS A 51 -19.14 17.09 -24.80
C LYS A 51 -18.02 17.95 -25.38
N ARG A 52 -17.92 19.20 -24.93
CA ARG A 52 -16.89 20.16 -25.37
C ARG A 52 -15.48 19.64 -25.08
N ILE A 53 -15.24 19.18 -23.86
CA ILE A 53 -13.95 18.59 -23.45
C ILE A 53 -13.68 17.34 -24.29
N ALA A 54 -14.65 16.44 -24.42
CA ALA A 54 -14.48 15.19 -25.16
C ALA A 54 -14.11 15.38 -26.64
N LEU A 55 -14.60 16.45 -27.28
CA LEU A 55 -14.28 16.77 -28.68
C LEU A 55 -12.87 17.35 -28.87
N THR A 56 -12.22 17.85 -27.81
CA THR A 56 -10.96 18.59 -27.90
C THR A 56 -9.80 17.94 -27.13
N GLN A 57 -10.09 17.18 -26.08
CA GLN A 57 -9.11 16.64 -25.13
C GLN A 57 -9.13 15.10 -25.07
N ILE A 58 -9.56 14.44 -26.15
CA ILE A 58 -9.52 12.99 -26.28
C ILE A 58 -8.88 12.63 -27.62
N THR A 59 -7.84 11.81 -27.59
CA THR A 59 -7.21 11.25 -28.79
C THR A 59 -7.73 9.84 -29.04
N VAL A 60 -8.26 9.60 -30.24
CA VAL A 60 -8.73 8.28 -30.66
C VAL A 60 -7.55 7.47 -31.20
N THR A 61 -7.26 6.32 -30.59
CA THR A 61 -6.17 5.42 -31.00
C THR A 61 -6.67 4.17 -31.74
N GLN A 62 -7.91 3.75 -31.46
CA GLN A 62 -8.54 2.53 -31.97
C GLN A 62 -7.70 1.26 -31.79
N SER A 63 -6.86 1.20 -30.76
CA SER A 63 -6.00 0.05 -30.49
C SER A 63 -6.81 -1.23 -30.22
N SER A 64 -7.98 -1.10 -29.58
CA SER A 64 -9.01 -2.14 -29.50
C SER A 64 -10.36 -1.55 -29.10
N LEU A 65 -11.41 -2.37 -28.98
CA LEU A 65 -12.70 -1.91 -28.44
C LEU A 65 -12.58 -1.46 -26.97
N ALA A 66 -11.70 -2.09 -26.19
CA ALA A 66 -11.43 -1.76 -24.79
C ALA A 66 -10.44 -0.60 -24.61
N SER A 67 -9.56 -0.38 -25.60
CA SER A 67 -8.60 0.72 -25.65
C SER A 67 -8.81 1.52 -26.94
N TRP A 68 -9.88 2.29 -26.96
CA TRP A 68 -10.34 3.01 -28.15
C TRP A 68 -9.80 4.42 -28.22
N ALA A 69 -9.72 5.10 -27.09
CA ALA A 69 -9.28 6.49 -26.99
C ALA A 69 -8.59 6.76 -25.65
N ASN A 70 -7.81 7.83 -25.58
CA ASN A 70 -7.16 8.29 -24.36
C ASN A 70 -7.54 9.74 -24.08
N ILE A 71 -7.82 10.04 -22.81
CA ILE A 71 -7.98 11.41 -22.33
C ILE A 71 -6.59 12.06 -22.30
N ILE A 72 -6.48 13.25 -22.86
CA ILE A 72 -5.26 14.07 -22.84
C ILE A 72 -5.29 14.90 -21.55
N PRO A 73 -4.34 14.72 -20.63
CA PRO A 73 -4.21 15.60 -19.46
C PRO A 73 -3.87 17.04 -19.88
N ASP A 74 -4.19 18.02 -19.04
CA ASP A 74 -3.75 19.39 -19.23
C ASP A 74 -2.22 19.55 -19.03
N ASN A 75 -1.72 20.77 -19.15
CA ASN A 75 -0.29 21.07 -18.97
C ASN A 75 0.22 20.83 -17.53
N GLN A 76 -0.67 20.68 -16.55
CA GLN A 76 -0.36 20.33 -15.17
C GLN A 76 -0.53 18.82 -14.90
N GLY A 77 -0.85 18.02 -15.92
CA GLY A 77 -1.08 16.59 -15.78
C GLY A 77 -2.43 16.23 -15.15
N ASN A 78 -3.38 17.16 -15.11
CA ASN A 78 -4.71 16.93 -14.57
C ASN A 78 -5.68 16.49 -15.65
N CYS A 79 -6.68 15.69 -15.25
CA CYS A 79 -7.76 15.33 -16.16
C CYS A 79 -8.59 16.57 -16.53
N PRO A 80 -8.86 16.83 -17.83
CA PRO A 80 -9.57 18.01 -18.29
C PRO A 80 -11.06 18.01 -17.88
N PHE A 81 -11.57 16.90 -17.33
CA PHE A 81 -12.92 16.78 -16.80
C PHE A 81 -13.02 17.16 -15.32
N LEU A 82 -11.96 17.66 -14.68
CA LEU A 82 -12.07 18.28 -13.36
C LEU A 82 -12.79 19.62 -13.48
N ASP A 83 -13.64 19.94 -12.50
CA ASP A 83 -14.21 21.28 -12.35
C ASP A 83 -13.33 22.18 -11.48
N GLU A 84 -13.78 23.41 -11.24
CA GLU A 84 -13.07 24.39 -10.41
C GLU A 84 -12.86 23.91 -8.96
N GLN A 85 -13.71 23.01 -8.46
CA GLN A 85 -13.58 22.37 -7.15
C GLN A 85 -12.74 21.09 -7.18
N GLN A 86 -12.05 20.81 -8.30
CA GLN A 86 -11.26 19.59 -8.51
C GLN A 86 -12.10 18.30 -8.43
N LEU A 87 -13.40 18.37 -8.73
CA LEU A 87 -14.28 17.21 -8.82
C LEU A 87 -14.45 16.75 -10.27
N CYS A 88 -14.61 15.44 -10.46
CA CYS A 88 -14.84 14.86 -11.77
C CYS A 88 -16.26 15.18 -12.29
N GLN A 89 -16.35 15.99 -13.35
CA GLN A 89 -17.62 16.36 -14.00
C GLN A 89 -18.38 15.14 -14.55
N ILE A 90 -17.67 14.12 -15.04
CA ILE A 90 -18.30 12.88 -15.53
C ILE A 90 -19.04 12.19 -14.38
N HIS A 91 -18.39 12.01 -13.23
CA HIS A 91 -19.04 11.43 -12.06
C HIS A 91 -20.19 12.31 -11.56
N LYS A 92 -19.97 13.62 -11.44
CA LYS A 92 -20.93 14.61 -10.94
C LYS A 92 -22.24 14.63 -11.75
N HIS A 93 -22.15 14.58 -13.08
CA HIS A 93 -23.32 14.73 -13.96
C HIS A 93 -23.85 13.42 -14.53
N ALA A 94 -22.97 12.48 -14.91
CA ALA A 94 -23.35 11.23 -15.58
C ALA A 94 -23.27 9.99 -14.66
N GLY A 95 -22.80 10.16 -13.42
CA GLY A 95 -22.73 9.10 -12.41
C GLY A 95 -21.56 8.14 -12.57
N ALA A 96 -21.36 7.27 -11.58
CA ALA A 96 -20.25 6.31 -11.54
C ALA A 96 -20.18 5.38 -12.75
N ASN A 97 -21.34 4.99 -13.31
CA ASN A 97 -21.42 4.10 -14.48
C ASN A 97 -20.96 4.75 -15.79
N ALA A 98 -20.74 6.07 -15.80
CA ALA A 98 -20.21 6.77 -16.95
C ALA A 98 -18.68 6.79 -16.98
N LEU A 99 -18.01 6.53 -15.85
CA LEU A 99 -16.55 6.57 -15.75
C LEU A 99 -15.87 5.52 -16.63
N SER A 100 -14.59 5.75 -16.95
CA SER A 100 -13.72 4.71 -17.49
C SER A 100 -13.58 3.56 -16.50
N ASP A 101 -13.17 2.39 -16.97
CA ASP A 101 -13.00 1.24 -16.08
C ASP A 101 -11.95 1.52 -14.99
N SER A 102 -10.85 2.21 -15.32
CA SER A 102 -9.82 2.61 -14.34
C SER A 102 -10.37 3.60 -13.31
N CYS A 103 -11.16 4.60 -13.71
CA CYS A 103 -11.72 5.59 -12.80
C CYS A 103 -12.88 5.01 -11.95
N ALA A 104 -13.68 4.10 -12.50
CA ALA A 104 -14.79 3.47 -11.80
C ALA A 104 -14.33 2.48 -10.72
N THR A 105 -13.22 1.80 -10.98
CA THR A 105 -12.67 0.78 -10.08
C THR A 105 -11.80 1.40 -9.00
N TYR A 106 -11.04 2.47 -9.28
CA TYR A 106 -10.21 3.12 -8.27
C TYR A 106 -11.04 3.62 -7.05
N PRO A 107 -10.56 3.43 -5.80
CA PRO A 107 -9.30 2.80 -5.39
C PRO A 107 -9.44 1.30 -5.08
N ARG A 108 -10.50 0.62 -5.52
CA ARG A 108 -10.76 -0.79 -5.25
C ARG A 108 -9.78 -1.69 -6.03
N VAL A 109 -9.32 -2.73 -5.37
CA VAL A 109 -8.43 -3.77 -5.90
C VAL A 109 -9.13 -5.11 -5.72
N GLU A 110 -9.06 -5.99 -6.72
CA GLU A 110 -9.66 -7.32 -6.67
C GLU A 110 -8.62 -8.38 -7.02
N HIS A 111 -8.50 -9.40 -6.18
CA HIS A 111 -7.72 -10.61 -6.42
C HIS A 111 -8.68 -11.74 -6.78
N PHE A 112 -8.49 -12.32 -7.95
CA PHE A 112 -9.33 -13.40 -8.45
C PHE A 112 -8.65 -14.75 -8.25
N TYR A 113 -9.42 -15.69 -7.73
CA TYR A 113 -9.10 -17.10 -7.65
C TYR A 113 -10.28 -17.89 -8.21
N LYS A 114 -10.07 -19.13 -8.63
CA LYS A 114 -11.08 -19.93 -9.36
C LYS A 114 -12.49 -19.82 -8.79
N ASN A 115 -12.65 -20.06 -7.49
CA ASN A 115 -13.94 -20.01 -6.80
C ASN A 115 -14.07 -18.87 -5.77
N GLN A 116 -13.13 -17.92 -5.73
CA GLN A 116 -13.14 -16.84 -4.73
C GLN A 116 -12.66 -15.51 -5.30
N LYS A 117 -13.17 -14.42 -4.73
CA LYS A 117 -12.69 -13.07 -4.99
C LYS A 117 -12.35 -12.40 -3.67
N ILE A 118 -11.12 -11.92 -3.54
CA ILE A 118 -10.68 -11.14 -2.39
C ILE A 118 -10.60 -9.68 -2.82
N LYS A 119 -11.34 -8.81 -2.15
CA LYS A 119 -11.32 -7.37 -2.42
C LYS A 119 -10.43 -6.66 -1.40
N SER A 120 -9.80 -5.59 -1.88
CA SER A 120 -9.04 -4.63 -1.08
C SER A 120 -9.20 -3.24 -1.71
N MET A 121 -8.47 -2.25 -1.21
CA MET A 121 -8.38 -0.92 -1.80
C MET A 121 -6.92 -0.46 -1.79
N SER A 122 -6.53 0.56 -2.55
CA SER A 122 -5.15 1.09 -2.58
C SER A 122 -4.94 2.20 -1.55
N LEU A 123 -3.80 2.16 -0.85
CA LEU A 123 -3.38 3.22 0.09
C LEU A 123 -2.99 4.52 -0.62
N SER A 124 -2.88 4.52 -1.95
CA SER A 124 -2.73 5.76 -2.71
C SER A 124 -3.93 6.71 -2.59
N CYS A 125 -5.07 6.23 -2.08
CA CYS A 125 -6.23 7.07 -1.77
C CYS A 125 -6.15 7.54 -0.31
N PRO A 126 -6.17 8.87 -0.05
CA PRO A 126 -6.06 9.39 1.31
C PRO A 126 -7.23 8.96 2.21
N GLU A 127 -8.44 8.82 1.66
CA GLU A 127 -9.60 8.35 2.44
C GLU A 127 -9.51 6.87 2.80
N VAL A 128 -8.99 6.03 1.88
CA VAL A 128 -8.69 4.63 2.20
C VAL A 128 -7.62 4.56 3.28
N THR A 129 -6.54 5.33 3.16
CA THR A 129 -5.47 5.38 4.17
C THR A 129 -5.99 5.82 5.53
N ARG A 130 -6.84 6.86 5.60
CA ARG A 130 -7.50 7.28 6.84
C ARG A 130 -8.31 6.14 7.45
N GLN A 131 -9.17 5.49 6.67
CA GLN A 131 -10.01 4.39 7.16
C GLN A 131 -9.17 3.18 7.60
N VAL A 132 -8.15 2.80 6.83
CA VAL A 132 -7.26 1.69 7.17
C VAL A 132 -6.52 1.97 8.47
N LEU A 133 -5.89 3.14 8.61
CA LEU A 133 -5.04 3.42 9.75
C LEU A 133 -5.84 3.65 11.04
N PHE A 134 -6.94 4.41 10.97
CA PHE A 134 -7.60 4.96 12.16
C PHE A 134 -8.97 4.35 12.47
N SER A 135 -9.49 3.40 11.67
CA SER A 135 -10.71 2.68 12.07
C SER A 135 -10.40 1.55 13.05
N THR A 136 -11.21 1.43 14.10
CA THR A 136 -11.08 0.38 15.12
C THR A 136 -11.21 -1.02 14.52
N ASP A 137 -12.06 -1.17 13.50
CA ASP A 137 -12.36 -2.44 12.83
C ASP A 137 -11.83 -2.50 11.38
N ALA A 138 -10.75 -1.76 11.08
CA ALA A 138 -10.23 -1.55 9.73
C ALA A 138 -10.06 -2.84 8.89
N LEU A 139 -9.89 -4.01 9.51
CA LEU A 139 -9.73 -5.28 8.80
C LEU A 139 -10.55 -6.43 9.37
N THR A 140 -11.68 -6.10 10.00
CA THR A 140 -12.73 -7.10 10.20
C THR A 140 -13.19 -7.57 8.83
N LEU A 141 -12.99 -8.85 8.51
CA LEU A 141 -13.31 -9.42 7.21
C LEU A 141 -14.78 -9.84 7.16
N ARG A 142 -15.47 -9.42 6.10
CA ARG A 142 -16.79 -9.94 5.73
C ARG A 142 -16.67 -10.97 4.62
N PHE A 143 -17.59 -11.93 4.68
CA PHE A 143 -17.73 -13.02 3.72
C PHE A 143 -19.13 -13.00 3.14
N SER A 144 -19.25 -13.12 1.83
CA SER A 144 -20.53 -13.29 1.15
C SER A 144 -20.40 -14.28 -0.01
N THR A 145 -21.50 -14.90 -0.40
CA THR A 145 -21.53 -15.82 -1.55
C THR A 145 -22.31 -15.19 -2.69
N ILE A 146 -21.75 -15.26 -3.90
CA ILE A 146 -22.48 -14.91 -5.13
C ILE A 146 -22.60 -16.14 -6.03
N THR A 147 -23.59 -16.14 -6.92
CA THR A 147 -23.75 -17.17 -7.93
C THR A 147 -23.50 -16.61 -9.32
N GLN A 148 -22.72 -17.32 -10.14
CA GLN A 148 -22.51 -16.96 -11.54
C GLN A 148 -22.48 -18.21 -12.43
N TYR A 149 -22.43 -18.04 -13.76
CA TYR A 149 -22.53 -19.16 -14.70
C TYR A 149 -21.36 -20.17 -14.54
N ASP A 150 -20.13 -19.67 -14.48
CA ASP A 150 -18.90 -20.47 -14.42
C ASP A 150 -17.90 -19.93 -13.39
N TYR A 151 -16.80 -20.62 -13.11
CA TYR A 151 -15.73 -20.13 -12.24
C TYR A 151 -14.92 -18.99 -12.89
N TYR A 152 -14.15 -18.25 -12.08
CA TYR A 152 -13.18 -17.31 -12.63
C TYR A 152 -12.07 -18.07 -13.37
N LYS A 153 -11.56 -17.48 -14.46
CA LYS A 153 -10.36 -17.97 -15.17
C LYS A 153 -9.09 -17.61 -14.40
N ALA A 154 -8.97 -18.14 -13.19
CA ALA A 154 -7.90 -17.87 -12.23
C ALA A 154 -7.48 -19.17 -11.53
N PRO A 155 -6.26 -19.25 -10.98
CA PRO A 155 -5.80 -20.43 -10.26
C PRO A 155 -6.62 -20.68 -8.98
N ASP A 156 -6.59 -21.92 -8.50
CA ASP A 156 -7.05 -22.26 -7.15
C ASP A 156 -6.11 -21.65 -6.10
N ILE A 157 -6.65 -21.28 -4.93
CA ILE A 157 -5.81 -20.88 -3.80
C ILE A 157 -5.15 -22.13 -3.23
N VAL A 158 -3.81 -22.14 -3.18
CA VAL A 158 -3.07 -23.20 -2.50
C VAL A 158 -3.38 -23.16 -1.00
N ILE A 159 -3.80 -24.28 -0.44
CA ILE A 159 -4.27 -24.36 0.96
C ILE A 159 -3.15 -23.95 1.93
N ASP A 160 -1.92 -24.39 1.65
CA ASP A 160 -0.74 -24.11 2.48
C ASP A 160 -0.45 -22.61 2.55
N GLU A 161 -0.41 -21.96 1.39
CA GLU A 161 -0.25 -20.51 1.24
C GLU A 161 -1.32 -19.73 2.00
N ARG A 162 -2.58 -20.20 1.95
CA ARG A 162 -3.67 -19.58 2.72
C ARG A 162 -3.46 -19.70 4.23
N LEU A 163 -3.02 -20.85 4.70
CA LEU A 163 -2.73 -21.06 6.12
C LEU A 163 -1.55 -20.18 6.56
N ALA A 164 -0.49 -20.10 5.76
CA ALA A 164 0.64 -19.22 6.00
C ALA A 164 0.22 -17.74 6.05
N ASN A 165 -0.63 -17.29 5.12
CA ASN A 165 -1.14 -15.91 5.09
C ASN A 165 -1.95 -15.57 6.35
N ARG A 166 -2.83 -16.50 6.76
CA ARG A 166 -3.63 -16.38 7.99
C ARG A 166 -2.76 -16.41 9.24
N ALA A 167 -1.71 -17.23 9.25
CA ALA A 167 -0.76 -17.27 10.36
C ALA A 167 -0.02 -15.94 10.52
N CYS A 168 0.44 -15.34 9.41
CA CYS A 168 1.06 -14.01 9.43
C CYS A 168 0.08 -12.94 9.94
N ALA A 169 -1.18 -12.96 9.47
CA ALA A 169 -2.21 -12.05 9.96
C ALA A 169 -2.47 -12.21 11.47
N ALA A 170 -2.53 -13.45 11.97
CA ALA A 170 -2.71 -13.72 13.39
C ALA A 170 -1.50 -13.27 14.24
N ILE A 171 -0.27 -13.43 13.72
CA ILE A 171 0.94 -12.93 14.38
C ILE A 171 0.95 -11.40 14.40
N ALA A 172 0.50 -10.72 13.34
CA ALA A 172 0.46 -9.26 13.27
C ALA A 172 -0.39 -8.59 14.38
N VAL A 173 -1.38 -9.31 14.92
CA VAL A 173 -2.28 -8.83 15.99
C VAL A 173 -2.05 -9.52 17.34
N ALA A 174 -0.92 -10.21 17.51
CA ALA A 174 -0.66 -11.09 18.66
C ALA A 174 -0.46 -10.38 20.01
N SER A 175 0.03 -9.13 20.03
CA SER A 175 0.19 -8.33 21.24
C SER A 175 -0.40 -6.95 21.01
N TYR A 176 -1.16 -6.47 22.01
CA TYR A 176 -1.71 -5.11 22.03
C TYR A 176 -0.84 -4.13 22.84
N ARG A 177 0.16 -4.62 23.57
CA ARG A 177 0.87 -3.85 24.60
C ARG A 177 2.10 -3.09 24.09
N ASP A 178 2.70 -3.52 22.98
CA ASP A 178 4.06 -3.11 22.58
C ASP A 178 4.19 -2.69 21.10
N SER A 179 5.42 -2.34 20.71
CA SER A 179 5.92 -2.11 19.34
C SER A 179 5.50 -3.21 18.36
N ILE A 180 5.18 -2.82 17.12
CA ILE A 180 4.85 -3.75 16.03
C ILE A 180 6.07 -4.60 15.61
N GLU A 181 7.27 -4.13 15.91
CA GLU A 181 8.56 -4.72 15.61
C GLU A 181 8.66 -6.19 16.07
N GLU A 182 8.08 -6.52 17.23
CA GLU A 182 8.06 -7.91 17.74
C GLU A 182 7.22 -8.83 16.85
N ASN A 183 6.07 -8.34 16.40
CA ASN A 183 5.20 -9.07 15.49
C ASN A 183 5.89 -9.26 14.13
N LEU A 184 6.58 -8.24 13.61
CA LEU A 184 7.32 -8.32 12.36
C LEU A 184 8.51 -9.28 12.46
N TRP A 185 9.21 -9.29 13.60
CA TRP A 185 10.24 -10.28 13.87
C TRP A 185 9.69 -11.71 13.83
N ALA A 186 8.54 -11.92 14.47
CA ALA A 186 7.88 -13.21 14.49
C ALA A 186 7.36 -13.63 13.11
N ILE A 187 6.82 -12.72 12.30
CA ILE A 187 6.41 -13.00 10.90
C ILE A 187 7.64 -13.40 10.07
N ASN A 188 8.74 -12.66 10.15
CA ASN A 188 9.99 -13.04 9.47
C ASN A 188 10.45 -14.44 9.88
N ARG A 189 10.38 -14.77 11.18
CA ARG A 189 10.77 -16.09 11.68
C ARG A 189 9.82 -17.18 11.20
N PHE A 190 8.52 -16.90 11.15
CA PHE A 190 7.51 -17.81 10.60
C PHE A 190 7.82 -18.10 9.13
N LEU A 191 7.96 -17.07 8.29
CA LEU A 191 8.17 -17.22 6.85
C LEU A 191 9.48 -17.93 6.49
N ARG A 192 10.52 -17.81 7.31
CA ARG A 192 11.81 -18.48 7.10
C ARG A 192 11.82 -19.94 7.55
N ASN A 193 10.94 -20.31 8.47
CA ASN A 193 10.86 -21.67 9.02
C ASN A 193 9.72 -22.49 8.42
N TYR A 194 8.74 -21.82 7.81
CA TYR A 194 7.67 -22.46 7.08
C TYR A 194 8.19 -23.01 5.76
N GLN A 195 7.96 -24.30 5.52
CA GLN A 195 8.27 -24.97 4.26
C GLN A 195 6.99 -25.21 3.49
N THR A 196 6.88 -24.65 2.29
CA THR A 196 5.74 -24.89 1.40
C THR A 196 5.68 -26.36 0.97
N CYS A 197 4.51 -26.97 1.09
CA CYS A 197 4.20 -28.32 0.64
C CYS A 197 2.93 -28.32 -0.20
N HIS A 198 2.96 -28.98 -1.36
CA HIS A 198 1.78 -29.09 -2.23
C HIS A 198 0.76 -30.13 -1.74
N ASP A 199 1.14 -31.01 -0.83
CA ASP A 199 0.26 -32.02 -0.22
C ASP A 199 -0.01 -31.68 1.26
N VAL A 200 -0.98 -30.79 1.47
CA VAL A 200 -1.38 -30.35 2.82
C VAL A 200 -2.21 -31.43 3.49
N ASN A 201 -1.54 -32.23 4.31
CA ASN A 201 -2.21 -33.17 5.20
C ASN A 201 -2.45 -32.56 6.60
N ARG A 202 -3.19 -33.27 7.45
CA ARG A 202 -3.50 -32.84 8.82
C ARG A 202 -2.24 -32.54 9.65
N SER A 203 -1.13 -33.24 9.42
CA SER A 203 0.13 -32.99 10.13
C SER A 203 0.72 -31.63 9.79
N LYS A 204 0.67 -31.21 8.52
CA LYS A 204 1.20 -29.92 8.07
C LYS A 204 0.41 -28.74 8.64
N ILE A 205 -0.92 -28.87 8.70
CA ILE A 205 -1.79 -27.87 9.33
C ILE A 205 -1.38 -27.68 10.80
N ILE A 206 -1.17 -28.79 11.53
CA ILE A 206 -0.74 -28.78 12.93
C ILE A 206 0.66 -28.14 13.07
N GLU A 207 1.59 -28.43 12.17
CA GLU A 207 2.94 -27.83 12.17
C GLU A 207 2.89 -26.30 12.05
N ILE A 208 2.12 -25.79 11.09
CA ILE A 208 1.93 -24.34 10.88
C ILE A 208 1.32 -23.69 12.11
N ASP A 209 0.27 -24.29 12.66
CA ASP A 209 -0.40 -23.78 13.85
C ASP A 209 0.51 -23.81 15.08
N ASN A 210 1.29 -24.87 15.29
CA ASN A 210 2.25 -24.97 16.38
C ASN A 210 3.35 -23.91 16.26
N LEU A 211 3.88 -23.69 15.05
CA LEU A 211 4.87 -22.64 14.80
C LEU A 211 4.29 -21.25 15.11
N ARG A 212 3.07 -20.97 14.63
CA ARG A 212 2.34 -19.72 14.90
C ARG A 212 2.11 -19.52 16.41
N ILE A 213 1.57 -20.52 17.11
CA ILE A 213 1.29 -20.45 18.55
C ILE A 213 2.58 -20.23 19.35
N GLY A 214 3.65 -20.95 19.02
CA GLY A 214 4.94 -20.80 19.68
C GLY A 214 5.53 -19.40 19.52
N LEU A 215 5.41 -18.81 18.33
CA LEU A 215 5.86 -17.44 18.06
C LEU A 215 5.02 -16.40 18.82
N ILE A 216 3.69 -16.55 18.82
CA ILE A 216 2.78 -15.69 19.59
C ILE A 216 3.09 -15.77 21.09
N SER A 217 3.30 -16.97 21.63
CA SER A 217 3.71 -17.16 23.02
C SER A 217 5.06 -16.50 23.33
N GLY A 218 5.99 -16.51 22.37
CA GLY A 218 7.27 -15.80 22.46
C GLY A 218 7.10 -14.29 22.59
N ILE A 219 6.18 -13.69 21.84
CA ILE A 219 5.84 -12.25 21.95
C ILE A 219 5.25 -11.97 23.33
N VAL A 220 4.19 -12.69 23.71
CA VAL A 220 3.48 -12.46 25.00
C VAL A 220 4.38 -12.65 26.22
N SER A 221 5.38 -13.52 26.13
CA SER A 221 6.35 -13.75 27.22
C SER A 221 7.54 -12.77 27.24
N GLY A 222 7.61 -11.80 26.32
CA GLY A 222 8.71 -10.84 26.22
C GLY A 222 10.02 -11.43 25.67
N LYS A 223 10.05 -12.70 25.27
CA LYS A 223 11.24 -13.35 24.71
C LYS A 223 11.65 -12.74 23.37
N VAL A 224 10.69 -12.23 22.59
CA VAL A 224 10.95 -11.62 21.28
C VAL A 224 11.59 -10.23 21.44
N ALA A 225 11.12 -9.41 22.38
CA ALA A 225 11.76 -8.14 22.73
C ALA A 225 13.27 -8.29 22.97
N HIS A 226 13.68 -9.26 23.79
CA HIS A 226 15.10 -9.54 24.04
C HIS A 226 15.86 -9.95 22.76
N LYS A 227 15.24 -10.71 21.86
CA LYS A 227 15.86 -11.08 20.58
C LYS A 227 16.03 -9.89 19.66
N LEU A 228 15.06 -8.97 19.63
CA LEU A 228 15.16 -7.73 18.86
C LEU A 228 16.33 -6.87 19.31
N MET A 229 16.59 -6.79 20.62
CA MET A 229 17.76 -6.06 21.15
C MET A 229 19.10 -6.63 20.68
N THR A 230 19.12 -7.89 20.22
CA THR A 230 20.32 -8.55 19.68
C THR A 230 20.42 -8.51 18.16
N VAL A 231 19.46 -7.89 17.46
CA VAL A 231 19.50 -7.77 16.01
C VAL A 231 20.55 -6.74 15.61
N ASP A 232 21.53 -7.18 14.82
CA ASP A 232 22.54 -6.30 14.27
C ASP A 232 21.94 -5.36 13.21
N CYS A 233 22.22 -4.07 13.37
CA CYS A 233 21.97 -3.10 12.33
C CYS A 233 22.93 -3.33 11.16
N ASN A 234 22.42 -3.27 9.93
CA ASN A 234 23.24 -3.27 8.73
C ASN A 234 23.31 -1.83 8.16
N PRO A 235 24.40 -1.06 8.42
CA PRO A 235 24.55 0.31 7.90
C PRO A 235 24.40 0.40 6.40
N VAL A 236 25.04 -0.54 5.71
CA VAL A 236 25.20 -0.47 4.26
C VAL A 236 23.83 -0.52 3.59
N ILE A 237 22.95 -1.44 4.03
CA ILE A 237 21.61 -1.52 3.46
C ILE A 237 20.73 -0.32 3.85
N HIS A 238 20.90 0.26 5.04
CA HIS A 238 20.17 1.48 5.43
C HIS A 238 20.56 2.63 4.52
N ASP A 239 21.86 2.86 4.32
CA ASP A 239 22.40 3.94 3.49
C ASP A 239 22.02 3.76 2.01
N GLU A 240 22.08 2.52 1.51
CA GLU A 240 21.63 2.17 0.15
C GLU A 240 20.13 2.47 -0.06
N LEU A 241 19.27 2.07 0.89
CA LEU A 241 17.83 2.31 0.82
C LEU A 241 17.50 3.80 0.95
N LEU A 242 18.11 4.51 1.91
CA LEU A 242 17.90 5.95 2.07
C LEU A 242 18.37 6.73 0.85
N THR A 243 19.51 6.37 0.27
CA THR A 243 19.99 6.92 -1.00
C THR A 243 19.00 6.64 -2.13
N CYS A 244 18.48 5.41 -2.21
CA CYS A 244 17.47 5.04 -3.19
C CYS A 244 16.19 5.89 -3.06
N LEU A 245 15.71 6.13 -1.83
CA LEU A 245 14.55 6.98 -1.57
C LEU A 245 14.82 8.43 -1.93
N ARG A 246 15.97 8.99 -1.50
CA ARG A 246 16.38 10.37 -1.81
C ARG A 246 16.42 10.61 -3.31
N ASP A 247 17.09 9.74 -4.05
CA ASP A 247 17.27 9.87 -5.49
C ASP A 247 15.92 9.76 -6.23
N TYR A 248 15.00 8.93 -5.71
CA TYR A 248 13.63 8.83 -6.22
C TYR A 248 12.84 10.13 -5.98
N ILE A 249 12.82 10.63 -4.74
CA ILE A 249 12.08 11.84 -4.37
C ILE A 249 12.59 13.06 -5.13
N ALA A 250 13.90 13.19 -5.32
CA ALA A 250 14.52 14.29 -6.05
C ALA A 250 14.11 14.34 -7.54
N GLN A 251 13.67 13.21 -8.10
CA GLN A 251 13.30 13.09 -9.52
C GLN A 251 11.79 12.95 -9.72
N LEU A 252 10.98 13.04 -8.66
CA LEU A 252 9.55 12.79 -8.73
C LEU A 252 8.88 13.65 -9.81
N PRO A 253 8.18 13.02 -10.77
CA PRO A 253 7.39 13.77 -11.72
C PRO A 253 6.18 14.42 -11.05
N ASN A 254 5.47 15.27 -11.78
CA ASN A 254 4.23 15.88 -11.32
C ASN A 254 3.06 14.87 -11.32
N ILE A 255 3.12 13.88 -10.42
CA ILE A 255 2.12 12.81 -10.25
C ILE A 255 1.31 13.00 -8.96
N ARG A 256 0.23 12.23 -8.81
CA ARG A 256 -0.55 12.15 -7.57
C ARG A 256 0.36 11.78 -6.39
N GLY A 257 0.21 12.48 -5.27
CA GLY A 257 1.02 12.32 -4.06
C GLY A 257 2.40 12.96 -4.15
N GLY A 258 2.91 13.31 -5.35
CA GLY A 258 4.29 13.75 -5.54
C GLY A 258 4.64 14.98 -4.71
N LYS A 259 3.85 16.05 -4.82
CA LYS A 259 4.07 17.28 -4.03
C LYS A 259 4.00 17.01 -2.53
N THR A 260 2.98 16.30 -2.08
CA THR A 260 2.78 15.98 -0.67
C THR A 260 3.93 15.14 -0.11
N LEU A 261 4.39 14.14 -0.86
CA LEU A 261 5.55 13.33 -0.47
C LEU A 261 6.81 14.18 -0.38
N THR A 262 7.05 15.07 -1.34
CA THR A 262 8.19 16.00 -1.29
C THR A 262 8.12 16.93 -0.07
N ASP A 263 6.95 17.50 0.21
CA ASP A 263 6.74 18.38 1.36
C ASP A 263 7.07 17.64 2.67
N TYR A 264 6.51 16.44 2.87
CA TYR A 264 6.81 15.63 4.07
C TYR A 264 8.23 15.07 4.12
N ALA A 265 8.89 14.87 2.97
CA ALA A 265 10.25 14.36 2.90
C ALA A 265 11.32 15.45 3.11
N THR A 266 10.97 16.73 3.02
CA THR A 266 11.89 17.86 3.16
C THR A 266 12.79 17.75 4.41
N PRO A 267 12.24 17.51 5.63
CA PRO A 267 13.08 17.31 6.80
C PRO A 267 14.07 16.15 6.66
N LEU A 268 13.64 15.00 6.14
CA LEU A 268 14.52 13.85 5.94
C LEU A 268 15.64 14.16 4.94
N LEU A 269 15.33 14.85 3.86
CA LEU A 269 16.32 15.24 2.84
C LEU A 269 17.33 16.26 3.38
N ALA A 270 16.89 17.21 4.21
CA ALA A 270 17.77 18.17 4.87
C ALA A 270 18.77 17.46 5.79
N CYS A 271 18.27 16.53 6.62
CA CYS A 271 19.09 15.67 7.47
C CYS A 271 20.19 14.94 6.69
N MET A 272 19.85 14.34 5.56
CA MET A 272 20.79 13.61 4.70
C MET A 272 21.78 14.53 3.96
N ALA A 273 21.43 15.78 3.67
CA ALA A 273 22.33 16.73 3.02
C ALA A 273 23.46 17.18 3.95
N HIS A 274 23.18 17.32 5.25
CA HIS A 274 24.19 17.64 6.26
C HIS A 274 25.25 16.53 6.45
N GLU A 275 24.94 15.28 6.10
CA GLU A 275 25.90 14.16 6.11
C GLU A 275 27.07 14.34 5.15
N GLN A 276 26.79 14.89 3.95
CA GLN A 276 27.80 15.06 2.91
C GLN A 276 28.85 16.12 3.28
N ILE A 277 28.59 16.96 4.29
CA ILE A 277 29.45 18.07 4.75
C ILE A 277 30.36 17.65 5.93
N GLY A 278 30.37 16.37 6.31
CA GLY A 278 31.38 15.81 7.23
C GLY A 278 30.93 15.55 8.67
N GLN A 279 29.63 15.62 8.96
CA GLN A 279 29.05 15.09 10.19
C GLN A 279 28.22 13.86 9.84
N ARG A 280 28.73 12.66 10.12
CA ARG A 280 27.93 11.42 10.00
C ARG A 280 26.64 11.61 10.78
N TYR A 281 25.51 11.54 10.10
CA TYR A 281 24.21 11.47 10.75
C TYR A 281 24.16 10.13 11.46
N ASP A 282 24.35 10.20 12.77
CA ASP A 282 24.46 9.01 13.59
C ASP A 282 23.12 8.29 13.59
N LYS A 283 23.13 6.98 13.31
CA LYS A 283 21.95 6.11 13.34
C LYS A 283 21.20 6.20 14.66
N GLN A 284 21.93 6.48 15.74
CA GLN A 284 21.36 6.77 17.05
C GLN A 284 20.41 7.95 16.98
N ILE A 285 20.67 8.98 16.18
CA ILE A 285 19.83 10.17 16.06
C ILE A 285 18.46 9.80 15.50
N LEU A 286 18.33 9.15 14.34
CA LEU A 286 17.00 8.85 13.79
C LEU A 286 16.19 7.85 14.63
N ASN A 287 16.86 6.89 15.25
CA ASN A 287 16.18 5.98 16.17
C ASN A 287 15.78 6.69 17.46
N ASN A 288 16.63 7.55 18.01
CA ASN A 288 16.29 8.39 19.17
C ASN A 288 15.15 9.35 18.82
N VAL A 289 15.17 9.93 17.63
CA VAL A 289 14.11 10.80 17.11
C VAL A 289 12.79 10.06 16.99
N TRP A 290 12.79 8.81 16.48
CA TRP A 290 11.57 8.00 16.48
C TRP A 290 11.05 7.81 17.91
N GLN A 291 11.92 7.41 18.85
CA GLN A 291 11.54 7.18 20.25
C GLN A 291 11.04 8.44 20.95
N GLN A 292 11.62 9.60 20.65
CA GLN A 292 11.32 10.87 21.32
C GLN A 292 10.12 11.61 20.70
N SER A 293 10.02 11.61 19.37
CA SER A 293 9.12 12.52 18.65
C SER A 293 7.95 11.80 17.96
N ALA A 294 8.13 10.55 17.53
CA ALA A 294 7.08 9.82 16.80
C ALA A 294 6.36 8.77 17.66
N LEU A 295 7.10 8.05 18.51
CA LEU A 295 6.54 6.97 19.32
C LEU A 295 5.40 7.41 20.26
N PRO A 296 5.42 8.60 20.91
CA PRO A 296 4.30 9.05 21.74
C PRO A 296 2.96 9.02 20.99
N PHE A 297 2.93 9.47 19.73
CA PHE A 297 1.74 9.39 18.89
C PHE A 297 1.26 7.95 18.70
N PHE A 298 2.17 7.02 18.36
CA PHE A 298 1.79 5.62 18.17
C PHE A 298 1.43 4.88 19.46
N MET A 299 1.85 5.37 20.63
CA MET A 299 1.39 4.88 21.93
C MET A 299 -0.04 5.33 22.24
N GLU A 300 -0.45 6.51 21.78
CA GLU A 300 -1.85 6.96 21.86
C GLU A 300 -2.72 6.27 20.78
N HIS A 301 -2.14 5.98 19.61
CA HIS A 301 -2.79 5.33 18.47
C HIS A 301 -2.31 3.89 18.26
N THR A 302 -2.39 3.04 19.29
CA THR A 302 -1.80 1.69 19.33
C THR A 302 -2.23 0.73 18.21
N SER A 303 -3.35 0.99 17.52
CA SER A 303 -3.83 0.16 16.41
C SER A 303 -3.22 0.53 15.06
N VAL A 304 -2.68 1.74 14.86
CA VAL A 304 -2.35 2.28 13.53
C VAL A 304 -1.35 1.41 12.76
N LEU A 305 -0.22 1.06 13.38
CA LEU A 305 0.80 0.23 12.71
C LEU A 305 0.31 -1.21 12.52
N ARG A 306 -0.48 -1.75 13.45
CA ARG A 306 -1.09 -3.08 13.33
C ARG A 306 -2.06 -3.12 12.16
N ASN A 307 -2.92 -2.12 12.06
CA ASN A 307 -3.88 -1.96 10.97
C ASN A 307 -3.16 -1.85 9.63
N TYR A 308 -2.08 -1.06 9.56
CA TYR A 308 -1.24 -0.97 8.37
C TYR A 308 -0.72 -2.35 7.94
N PHE A 309 -0.09 -3.11 8.83
CA PHE A 309 0.48 -4.40 8.46
C PHE A 309 -0.55 -5.48 8.20
N LEU A 310 -1.61 -5.55 8.99
CA LEU A 310 -2.72 -6.47 8.72
C LEU A 310 -3.32 -6.14 7.34
N PHE A 311 -3.39 -4.86 6.97
CA PHE A 311 -3.92 -4.43 5.67
C PHE A 311 -2.96 -4.86 4.58
N ARG A 312 -1.65 -4.65 4.75
CA ARG A 312 -0.63 -5.07 3.78
C ARG A 312 -0.62 -6.58 3.60
N ILE A 313 -0.81 -7.37 4.66
CA ILE A 313 -0.95 -8.83 4.56
C ILE A 313 -2.17 -9.22 3.71
N HIS A 314 -3.30 -8.54 3.93
CA HIS A 314 -4.54 -8.77 3.17
C HIS A 314 -4.47 -8.24 1.74
N HIS A 315 -3.93 -7.06 1.51
CA HIS A 315 -3.85 -6.38 0.21
C HIS A 315 -2.80 -7.03 -0.70
N ASP A 316 -1.58 -7.26 -0.19
CA ASP A 316 -0.50 -7.84 -0.99
C ASP A 316 -0.67 -9.35 -1.20
N GLN A 317 -1.68 -9.97 -0.55
CA GLN A 317 -1.82 -11.42 -0.44
C GLN A 317 -0.50 -12.07 -0.01
N LEU A 318 0.08 -11.59 1.11
CA LEU A 318 1.47 -11.83 1.51
C LEU A 318 2.03 -13.20 1.12
N ALA A 319 1.32 -14.28 1.46
CA ALA A 319 1.74 -15.65 1.17
C ALA A 319 0.93 -16.36 0.07
N MET A 320 -0.07 -15.71 -0.55
CA MET A 320 -0.95 -16.26 -1.61
C MET A 320 -0.84 -15.51 -2.94
N GLY A 321 0.09 -14.55 -3.06
CA GLY A 321 0.29 -13.74 -4.25
C GLY A 321 1.00 -14.50 -5.36
N ALA A 322 0.51 -14.39 -6.60
CA ALA A 322 1.05 -15.14 -7.74
C ALA A 322 2.39 -14.59 -8.30
N GLY A 323 2.83 -13.41 -7.88
CA GLY A 323 3.99 -12.73 -8.48
C GLY A 323 5.31 -12.86 -7.71
N LEU A 324 5.26 -12.79 -6.38
CA LEU A 324 6.44 -12.78 -5.51
C LEU A 324 6.26 -13.83 -4.41
N SER A 325 7.37 -14.45 -3.97
CA SER A 325 7.33 -15.36 -2.82
C SER A 325 7.00 -14.59 -1.53
N ALA A 326 6.45 -15.29 -0.54
CA ALA A 326 6.04 -14.67 0.72
C ALA A 326 7.17 -13.89 1.42
N ILE A 327 8.39 -14.42 1.40
CA ILE A 327 9.58 -13.76 1.95
C ILE A 327 9.86 -12.45 1.20
N LYS A 328 9.79 -12.45 -0.14
CA LYS A 328 10.05 -11.25 -0.95
C LYS A 328 8.98 -10.18 -0.75
N THR A 329 7.71 -10.57 -0.72
CA THR A 329 6.61 -9.66 -0.41
C THR A 329 6.76 -9.07 0.99
N PHE A 330 7.13 -9.88 1.98
CA PHE A 330 7.41 -9.40 3.33
C PHE A 330 8.62 -8.43 3.37
N ASN A 331 9.71 -8.75 2.67
CA ASN A 331 10.87 -7.88 2.58
C ASN A 331 10.52 -6.49 2.00
N LEU A 332 9.65 -6.44 0.98
CA LEU A 332 9.14 -5.18 0.44
C LEU A 332 8.30 -4.41 1.47
N GLN A 333 7.42 -5.08 2.22
CA GLN A 333 6.66 -4.44 3.30
C GLN A 333 7.57 -3.86 4.39
N MET A 334 8.69 -4.53 4.69
CA MET A 334 9.70 -4.07 5.64
C MET A 334 10.47 -2.84 5.13
N ILE A 335 10.79 -2.79 3.83
CA ILE A 335 11.37 -1.60 3.19
C ILE A 335 10.38 -0.44 3.21
N ASP A 336 9.11 -0.69 2.87
CA ASP A 336 8.07 0.34 2.91
C ASP A 336 7.92 0.90 4.34
N PHE A 337 7.89 0.02 5.35
CA PHE A 337 7.83 0.45 6.75
C PHE A 337 9.08 1.21 7.19
N PHE A 338 10.26 0.80 6.76
CA PHE A 338 11.49 1.54 7.00
C PHE A 338 11.40 2.97 6.47
N TYR A 339 10.98 3.17 5.22
CA TYR A 339 10.82 4.52 4.66
C TYR A 339 9.76 5.34 5.39
N LEU A 340 8.59 4.76 5.68
CA LEU A 340 7.54 5.44 6.42
C LEU A 340 8.02 5.86 7.82
N LYS A 341 8.72 4.96 8.53
CA LYS A 341 9.30 5.24 9.86
C LYS A 341 10.30 6.40 9.80
N ARG A 342 11.14 6.46 8.76
CA ARG A 342 12.13 7.54 8.58
C ARG A 342 11.51 8.87 8.18
N LEU A 343 10.52 8.87 7.29
CA LEU A 343 9.77 10.08 6.91
C LEU A 343 9.03 10.66 8.12
N ILE A 344 8.31 9.82 8.87
CA ILE A 344 7.56 10.23 10.06
C ILE A 344 8.50 10.75 11.15
N ALA A 345 9.60 10.04 11.43
CA ALA A 345 10.59 10.46 12.43
C ALA A 345 11.17 11.84 12.10
N ALA A 346 11.63 12.03 10.86
CA ALA A 346 12.22 13.30 10.44
C ALA A 346 11.20 14.45 10.49
N TYR A 347 9.97 14.22 10.03
CA TYR A 347 8.91 15.22 10.07
C TYR A 347 8.55 15.62 11.51
N ALA A 348 8.31 14.64 12.38
CA ALA A 348 7.98 14.87 13.78
C ALA A 348 9.11 15.59 14.54
N ASN A 349 10.38 15.34 14.18
CA ASN A 349 11.51 16.05 14.77
C ASN A 349 11.52 17.54 14.46
N GLU A 350 11.24 17.90 13.20
CA GLU A 350 11.25 19.28 12.75
C GLU A 350 10.03 20.07 13.27
N HIS A 351 8.87 19.42 13.35
CA HIS A 351 7.60 20.07 13.68
C HIS A 351 7.17 19.92 15.15
N GLY A 352 7.83 19.05 15.92
CA GLY A 352 7.62 18.84 17.35
C GLY A 352 6.38 18.05 17.75
N GLN A 353 5.42 17.87 16.82
CA GLN A 353 4.22 17.06 17.02
C GLN A 353 3.85 16.31 15.74
N LEU A 354 3.09 15.23 15.90
CA LEU A 354 2.56 14.43 14.80
C LEU A 354 1.04 14.37 14.93
N THR A 355 0.31 14.65 13.86
CA THR A 355 -1.15 14.52 13.83
C THR A 355 -1.59 13.30 13.01
N GLU A 356 -2.85 12.88 13.13
CA GLU A 356 -3.42 11.85 12.24
C GLU A 356 -3.29 12.26 10.77
N ASP A 357 -3.51 13.54 10.46
CA ASP A 357 -3.42 14.07 9.11
C ASP A 357 -2.01 13.97 8.52
N ASP A 358 -0.97 14.10 9.35
CA ASP A 358 0.42 13.93 8.94
C ASP A 358 0.74 12.48 8.61
N VAL A 359 0.33 11.55 9.48
CA VAL A 359 0.52 10.12 9.21
C VAL A 359 -0.24 9.69 7.96
N ILE A 360 -1.48 10.16 7.77
CA ILE A 360 -2.23 9.92 6.53
C ILE A 360 -1.47 10.50 5.36
N GLY A 361 -1.04 11.75 5.45
CA GLY A 361 -0.27 12.50 4.45
C GLY A 361 0.94 11.71 3.96
N ILE A 362 1.78 11.26 4.90
CA ILE A 362 3.00 10.51 4.62
C ILE A 362 2.67 9.14 4.00
N VAL A 363 1.77 8.37 4.61
CA VAL A 363 1.47 7.01 4.16
C VAL A 363 0.82 7.01 2.77
N TYR A 364 -0.19 7.86 2.56
CA TYR A 364 -0.90 7.88 1.28
C TYR A 364 0.00 8.40 0.16
N SER A 365 0.76 9.47 0.39
CA SER A 365 1.58 10.09 -0.66
C SER A 365 2.73 9.17 -1.07
N TYR A 366 3.36 8.50 -0.10
CA TYR A 366 4.35 7.45 -0.37
C TYR A 366 3.78 6.34 -1.27
N HIS A 367 2.62 5.78 -0.91
CA HIS A 367 1.99 4.72 -1.73
C HIS A 367 1.48 5.24 -3.07
N ALA A 368 0.99 6.47 -3.15
CA ALA A 368 0.55 7.09 -4.40
C ALA A 368 1.68 7.26 -5.41
N CYS A 369 2.85 7.70 -4.96
CA CYS A 369 4.04 7.80 -5.80
C CYS A 369 4.56 6.40 -6.16
N ARG A 370 4.79 5.54 -5.17
CA ARG A 370 5.36 4.21 -5.35
C ARG A 370 4.54 3.32 -6.28
N GLU A 371 3.21 3.36 -6.19
CA GLU A 371 2.28 2.54 -7.00
C GLU A 371 1.92 3.20 -8.34
N SER A 372 2.47 4.38 -8.64
CA SER A 372 2.23 5.07 -9.90
C SER A 372 2.74 4.27 -11.09
N THR A 373 2.05 4.40 -12.23
CA THR A 373 2.38 3.70 -13.47
C THR A 373 3.43 4.45 -14.32
N ASP A 374 3.97 5.56 -13.82
CA ASP A 374 5.04 6.28 -14.49
C ASP A 374 6.36 5.49 -14.47
N SER A 375 7.25 5.80 -15.41
CA SER A 375 8.49 5.06 -15.60
C SER A 375 9.44 5.15 -14.40
N LEU A 376 9.48 6.29 -13.71
CA LEU A 376 10.37 6.47 -12.56
C LEU A 376 9.90 5.60 -11.39
N SER A 377 8.60 5.58 -11.10
CA SER A 377 8.02 4.77 -10.03
C SER A 377 8.16 3.27 -10.31
N GLN A 378 8.03 2.84 -11.56
CA GLN A 378 8.32 1.46 -11.98
C GLN A 378 9.81 1.10 -11.77
N GLN A 379 10.74 1.98 -12.14
CA GLN A 379 12.17 1.77 -11.92
C GLN A 379 12.52 1.73 -10.43
N PHE A 380 11.91 2.61 -9.62
CA PHE A 380 12.05 2.60 -8.16
C PHE A 380 11.60 1.27 -7.58
N MET A 381 10.41 0.79 -7.94
CA MET A 381 9.90 -0.51 -7.49
C MET A 381 10.76 -1.69 -7.95
N GLN A 382 11.34 -1.63 -9.15
CA GLN A 382 12.28 -2.63 -9.62
C GLN A 382 13.55 -2.64 -8.74
N ARG A 383 14.11 -1.47 -8.39
CA ARG A 383 15.26 -1.37 -7.48
C ARG A 383 14.94 -1.94 -6.09
N LEU A 384 13.80 -1.59 -5.52
CA LEU A 384 13.37 -2.14 -4.21
C LEU A 384 13.21 -3.66 -4.27
N SER A 385 12.66 -4.17 -5.37
CA SER A 385 12.53 -5.62 -5.60
C SER A 385 13.90 -6.29 -5.68
N THR A 386 14.90 -5.66 -6.30
CA THR A 386 16.27 -6.17 -6.30
C THR A 386 16.85 -6.22 -4.89
N TYR A 387 16.70 -5.16 -4.07
CA TYR A 387 17.14 -5.18 -2.68
C TYR A 387 16.47 -6.29 -1.86
N ALA A 388 15.15 -6.42 -1.98
CA ALA A 388 14.35 -7.42 -1.29
C ALA A 388 14.70 -8.88 -1.67
N MET A 389 15.43 -9.08 -2.76
CA MET A 389 15.85 -10.39 -3.27
C MET A 389 17.34 -10.71 -3.01
N ARG A 390 18.13 -9.80 -2.45
CA ARG A 390 19.55 -10.09 -2.17
C ARG A 390 19.67 -11.18 -1.09
N ASP A 391 20.61 -12.10 -1.24
CA ASP A 391 20.83 -13.18 -0.27
C ASP A 391 21.29 -12.66 1.10
N ASP A 392 22.00 -11.53 1.11
CA ASP A 392 22.46 -10.82 2.31
C ASP A 392 21.41 -9.85 2.90
N PHE A 393 20.20 -9.79 2.32
CA PHE A 393 19.15 -8.92 2.80
C PHE A 393 18.60 -9.40 4.16
N SER A 394 18.88 -8.62 5.19
CA SER A 394 18.34 -8.81 6.55
C SER A 394 17.17 -7.86 6.81
N PRO A 395 15.90 -8.27 6.60
CA PRO A 395 14.75 -7.41 6.86
C PRO A 395 14.68 -6.96 8.32
N LEU A 396 15.14 -7.80 9.25
CA LEU A 396 15.14 -7.48 10.68
C LEU A 396 16.06 -6.31 11.00
N SER A 397 17.14 -6.11 10.24
CA SER A 397 18.02 -4.96 10.43
C SER A 397 17.31 -3.63 10.18
N LEU A 398 16.17 -3.62 9.48
CA LEU A 398 15.36 -2.42 9.23
C LEU A 398 14.43 -2.05 10.38
N LEU A 399 14.24 -2.95 11.37
CA LEU A 399 13.44 -2.68 12.56
C LEU A 399 14.21 -1.90 13.62
N VAL A 400 15.54 -2.02 13.61
CA VAL A 400 16.46 -1.51 14.63
C VAL A 400 17.17 -0.23 14.24
#